data_AF-Q5SD01-F1
#
_entry.id   AF-Q5SD01-F1
#
_cell.length_a   1.000
_cell.length_b   1.000
_cell.length_c   1.000
_cell.angle_alpha   90.00
_cell.angle_beta   90.00
_cell.angle_gamma   90.00
#
_symmetry.space_group_name_H-M   'P 1'
#
loop_
_entity.id
_entity.type
_entity.pdbx_description
1 polymer ?
#
loop_
_entity_poly.entity_id
_entity_poly.type
_entity_poly.pdbx_seq_one_letter_code
_entity_poly.pdbx_strand_id
1 'polypeptide(L)' 'MAVPKKRTSKSKKKTRKAVWTAKADKAAVEAFSRARSVLTGRSSSFYYAANNDISK' A
#
# COMPACT_ATOMS: atom_id res chain seq x y z
N MET A 1 -37.05 -14.42 11.87
CA MET A 1 -35.85 -14.58 12.71
C MET A 1 -34.66 -14.87 11.82
N ALA A 2 -33.55 -14.15 11.96
CA ALA A 2 -32.34 -14.49 11.21
C ALA A 2 -31.85 -15.87 11.65
N VAL A 3 -31.75 -16.81 10.72
CA VAL A 3 -31.28 -18.17 11.03
C VAL A 3 -29.76 -18.13 11.23
N PRO A 4 -29.23 -18.66 12.36
CA PRO A 4 -27.80 -18.67 12.60
C PRO A 4 -27.02 -19.37 11.48
N LYS A 5 -26.07 -18.67 10.84
CA LYS A 5 -25.12 -19.27 9.90
C LYS A 5 -23.87 -19.75 10.64
N LYS A 6 -23.38 -20.95 10.30
CA LYS A 6 -22.10 -21.45 10.80
C LYS A 6 -20.97 -20.45 10.52
N ARG A 7 -20.10 -20.23 11.52
CA ARG A 7 -18.90 -19.40 11.36
C ARG A 7 -17.93 -19.99 10.33
N THR A 8 -17.16 -19.14 9.66
CA THR A 8 -16.04 -19.57 8.81
C THR A 8 -14.92 -20.18 9.66
N SER A 9 -14.22 -21.20 9.14
CA SER A 9 -13.09 -21.84 9.85
C SER A 9 -11.95 -20.86 10.15
N LYS A 10 -11.17 -21.15 11.21
CA LYS A 10 -9.99 -20.36 11.59
C LYS A 10 -8.97 -20.29 10.44
N SER A 11 -8.76 -21.41 9.74
CA SER A 11 -7.86 -21.49 8.58
C SER A 11 -8.29 -20.52 7.47
N LYS A 12 -9.57 -20.55 7.06
CA LYS A 12 -10.07 -19.67 6.00
C LYS A 12 -10.02 -18.19 6.39
N LYS A 13 -10.25 -17.86 7.68
CA LYS A 13 -10.03 -16.49 8.21
C LYS A 13 -8.56 -16.08 8.08
N LYS A 14 -7.61 -16.94 8.46
CA LYS A 14 -6.16 -16.68 8.36
C LYS A 14 -5.73 -16.48 6.91
N THR A 15 -6.19 -17.31 5.97
CA THR A 15 -5.92 -17.14 4.54
C THR A 15 -6.40 -15.78 4.01
N ARG A 16 -7.61 -15.34 4.38
CA ARG A 16 -8.12 -14.02 3.98
C ARG A 16 -7.23 -12.88 4.50
N LYS A 17 -6.79 -12.96 5.76
CA LYS A 17 -5.85 -11.98 6.34
C LYS A 17 -4.51 -11.98 5.60
N ALA A 18 -3.95 -13.16 5.29
CA ALA A 18 -2.69 -13.28 4.57
C ALA A 18 -2.76 -12.67 3.16
N VAL A 19 -3.86 -12.88 2.44
CA VAL A 19 -4.08 -12.24 1.13
C VAL A 19 -4.15 -10.72 1.26
N TRP A 20 -4.80 -10.20 2.31
CA TRP A 20 -4.89 -8.77 2.55
C TRP A 20 -3.52 -8.15 2.88
N THR A 21 -2.71 -8.79 3.74
CA THR A 21 -1.36 -8.32 4.05
C THR A 21 -0.42 -8.40 2.84
N ALA A 22 -0.49 -9.48 2.05
CA ALA A 22 0.33 -9.62 0.85
C ALA A 22 0.07 -8.51 -0.20
N LYS A 23 -1.16 -7.99 -0.28
CA LYS A 23 -1.46 -6.82 -1.13
C LYS A 23 -0.75 -5.55 -0.63
N ALA A 24 -0.73 -5.35 0.69
CA ALA A 24 -0.03 -4.22 1.29
C ALA A 24 1.49 -4.33 1.08
N ASP A 25 2.05 -5.52 1.24
CA ASP A 25 3.48 -5.77 1.03
C ASP A 25 3.89 -5.47 -0.41
N LYS A 26 3.09 -5.91 -1.40
CA LYS A 26 3.34 -5.59 -2.81
C LYS A 26 3.34 -4.08 -3.06
N ALA A 27 2.34 -3.36 -2.53
CA ALA A 27 2.25 -1.91 -2.68
C ALA A 27 3.45 -1.20 -2.01
N ALA A 28 3.91 -1.69 -0.86
CA ALA A 28 5.07 -1.13 -0.16
C ALA A 28 6.37 -1.28 -0.98
N VAL A 29 6.58 -2.44 -1.61
CA VAL A 29 7.77 -2.68 -2.47
C VAL A 29 7.76 -1.76 -3.68
N GLU A 30 6.61 -1.59 -4.34
CA GLU A 30 6.46 -0.69 -5.48
C GLU A 30 6.70 0.77 -5.08
N ALA A 31 6.15 1.19 -3.93
CA ALA A 31 6.36 2.53 -3.39
C ALA A 31 7.82 2.80 -3.02
N PHE A 32 8.51 1.82 -2.42
CA PHE A 32 9.93 1.94 -2.08
C PHE A 32 10.81 2.07 -3.34
N SER A 33 10.54 1.28 -4.37
CA SER A 33 11.24 1.38 -5.66
C SER A 33 11.05 2.78 -6.28
N ARG A 34 9.83 3.31 -6.25
CA ARG A 34 9.54 4.68 -6.69
C ARG A 34 10.30 5.71 -5.87
N ALA A 35 10.28 5.61 -4.54
CA ALA A 35 11.00 6.53 -3.65
C ALA A 35 12.52 6.55 -3.93
N ARG A 36 13.12 5.38 -4.20
CA ARG A 36 14.53 5.27 -4.61
C ARG A 36 14.80 5.99 -5.94
N SER A 37 13.93 5.84 -6.93
CA SER A 37 14.06 6.50 -8.24
C SER A 37 13.91 8.03 -8.15
N VAL A 38 13.05 8.51 -7.25
CA VAL A 38 12.92 9.93 -6.93
C VAL A 38 14.19 10.46 -6.27
N LEU A 39 14.73 9.74 -5.29
CA LEU A 39 15.94 10.15 -4.58
C LEU A 39 17.17 10.20 -5.50
N THR A 40 17.27 9.31 -6.49
CA THR A 40 18.36 9.33 -7.47
C THR A 40 18.17 10.37 -8.58
N GLY A 41 17.04 11.09 -8.60
CA GLY A 41 16.73 12.10 -9.62
C GLY A 41 16.47 11.55 -11.02
N ARG A 42 16.33 10.22 -11.18
CA ARG A 42 16.07 9.60 -12.50
C ARG A 42 14.60 9.71 -12.90
N SER A 43 13.69 9.85 -11.94
CA SER A 43 12.26 10.05 -12.20
C SER A 43 11.91 11.53 -12.23
N SER A 44 11.45 12.02 -13.38
CA SER A 44 11.00 13.41 -13.57
C SER A 44 9.51 13.63 -13.27
N SER A 45 8.77 12.60 -12.85
CA SER A 45 7.32 12.69 -12.63
C SER A 45 6.92 13.21 -11.27
N PHE A 46 7.85 13.24 -10.30
CA PHE A 46 7.57 13.69 -8.93
C PHE A 46 8.23 15.05 -8.70
N TYR A 47 7.41 16.10 -8.66
CA TYR A 47 7.84 17.42 -8.25
C TYR A 47 7.46 17.62 -6.78
N TYR A 48 8.46 17.90 -5.93
CA TYR A 48 8.20 18.50 -4.63
C TYR A 48 8.20 20.02 -4.84
N ALA A 49 7.11 20.69 -4.46
CA ALA A 49 7.18 22.12 -4.23
C ALA A 49 8.06 22.31 -2.99
N ALA A 50 9.26 22.86 -3.16
CA ALA A 50 10.00 23.33 -2.00
C ALA A 50 9.20 24.49 -1.39
N ASN A 51 9.28 24.68 -0.07
CA ASN A 51 8.61 25.82 0.59
C ASN A 51 8.95 27.17 -0.06
N ASN A 52 10.08 27.25 -0.77
CA ASN A 52 10.54 28.43 -1.50
C ASN A 52 9.71 28.73 -2.78
N ASP A 53 9.05 27.72 -3.37
CA ASP A 53 8.22 27.88 -4.57
C ASP A 53 6.78 28.27 -4.24
N ILE A 54 6.26 27.87 -3.07
CA ILE A 54 4.88 28.15 -2.63
C ILE A 54 4.69 29.63 -2.28
N SER A 55 5.78 30.31 -1.91
CA SER A 55 5.78 31.73 -1.52
C SER A 55 6.10 32.70 -2.68
N LYS A 56 6.07 32.27 -3.94
CA LYS A 56 6.23 33.14 -5.12
C LYS A 56 4.93 33.34 -5.89
#